data_AF-A0A952UDW9-F1
#
_entry.id   AF-A0A952UDW9-F1
#
_cell.length_a   1.000
_cell.length_b   1.000
_cell.length_c   1.000
_cell.angle_alpha   90.00
_cell.angle_beta   90.00
_cell.angle_gamma   90.00
#
_symmetry.space_group_name_H-M   'P 1'
#
loop_
_entity.id
_entity.type
_entity.pdbx_description
1 polymer ?
#
loop_
_entity_poly.entity_id
_entity_poly.type
_entity_poly.pdbx_seq_one_letter_code
_entity_poly.pdbx_strand_id
1 'polypeptide(L)'
;MTSFDVKRKRAWWFAWIPAAITLVLIVAIGTTSAVLLNQGLGTPLPKPTVGQVTELNWSSFSAEGIDYIEKSRRVRIDFARPPVQAAAIDLIGDGATTIGPSFHDDTDNDYYLIINGGGEGHGGTWLTVSELTVTSKNGLVTGIAALASGALPFRDALALLQGHSEEFGWAPPDMTALFAEVEDATRAGTSYEFTFGPGDRLGFDISATASCESTGFCVVQYDAAPRVG
;
A
#
# COMPACT_ATOMS: atom_id res chain seq x y z
N MET A 1 45.14 62.20 31.41
CA MET A 1 44.56 62.42 30.07
C MET A 1 45.41 61.61 29.11
N THR A 2 44.96 60.60 28.38
CA THR A 2 43.66 60.36 27.72
C THR A 2 43.37 58.85 27.61
N SER A 3 42.08 58.49 27.59
CA SER A 3 41.57 57.12 27.46
C SER A 3 41.73 56.57 26.04
N PHE A 4 42.22 55.34 25.89
CA PHE A 4 42.08 54.58 24.65
C PHE A 4 40.67 53.99 24.57
N ASP A 5 39.75 54.77 23.98
CA ASP A 5 38.43 54.29 23.59
C ASP A 5 38.53 53.69 22.19
N VAL A 6 38.76 52.37 22.11
CA VAL A 6 38.71 51.63 20.84
C VAL A 6 37.25 51.43 20.46
N LYS A 7 36.67 52.41 19.75
CA LYS A 7 35.38 52.26 19.08
C LYS A 7 35.46 51.09 18.08
N ARG A 8 34.96 49.91 18.46
CA ARG A 8 34.63 48.84 17.51
C ARG A 8 33.57 49.39 16.55
N LYS A 9 34.00 49.92 15.40
CA LYS A 9 33.12 50.18 14.26
C LYS A 9 32.59 48.83 13.77
N ARG A 10 31.48 48.36 14.36
CA ARG A 10 30.73 47.23 13.82
C ARG A 10 30.28 47.67 12.43
N ALA A 11 30.84 47.07 11.39
CA ALA A 11 30.66 47.51 10.01
C ALA A 11 29.16 47.45 9.67
N TRP A 12 28.54 48.64 9.65
CA TRP A 12 27.11 48.84 9.35
C TRP A 12 26.70 48.26 7.99
N TRP A 13 27.67 48.06 7.10
CA TRP A 13 27.51 47.42 5.80
C TRP A 13 27.30 45.91 5.86
N PHE A 14 27.38 45.26 7.02
CA PHE A 14 27.00 43.86 7.22
C PHE A 14 25.68 43.70 7.99
N ALA A 15 25.02 44.80 8.37
CA ALA A 15 23.76 44.77 9.12
C ALA A 15 22.58 44.19 8.31
N TRP A 16 22.68 44.18 6.97
CA TRP A 16 21.67 43.62 6.07
C TRP A 16 21.82 42.10 5.87
N ILE A 17 22.99 41.52 6.17
CA ILE A 17 23.24 40.07 5.97
C ILE A 17 22.24 39.21 6.75
N PRO A 18 21.96 39.45 8.04
CA PRO A 18 20.96 38.68 8.77
C PRO A 18 19.56 38.80 8.15
N ALA A 19 19.20 40.01 7.68
CA ALA A 19 17.91 40.25 7.05
C ALA A 19 17.79 39.53 5.70
N ALA A 20 18.85 39.54 4.89
CA ALA A 20 18.90 38.82 3.61
C ALA A 20 18.83 37.30 3.81
N ILE A 21 19.53 36.76 4.80
CA ILE A 21 19.47 35.33 5.16
C ILE A 21 18.05 34.95 5.59
N THR A 22 17.41 35.74 6.46
CA THR A 22 16.03 35.50 6.89
C THR A 22 15.06 35.55 5.71
N LEU A 23 15.22 36.50 4.78
CA LEU A 23 14.39 36.59 3.58
C LEU A 23 14.53 35.33 2.71
N VAL A 24 15.76 34.85 2.49
CA VAL A 24 16.02 33.63 1.72
C VAL A 24 15.40 32.42 2.41
N LEU A 25 15.51 32.30 3.73
CA LEU A 25 14.86 31.21 4.48
C LEU A 25 13.34 31.25 4.37
N ILE A 26 12.72 32.44 4.45
CA ILE A 26 11.26 32.58 4.30
C ILE A 26 10.82 32.18 2.89
N VAL A 27 11.56 32.59 1.85
CA VAL A 27 11.26 32.20 0.46
C VAL A 27 11.48 30.70 0.26
N ALA A 28 12.53 30.13 0.84
CA ALA A 28 12.79 28.69 0.79
C ALA A 28 11.67 27.89 1.46
N ILE A 29 11.22 28.30 2.65
CA ILE A 29 10.11 27.66 3.37
C ILE A 29 8.79 27.83 2.59
N GLY A 30 8.53 29.01 2.03
CA GLY A 30 7.32 29.27 1.25
C GLY A 30 7.28 28.44 -0.03
N THR A 31 8.42 28.28 -0.71
CA THR A 31 8.53 27.47 -1.93
C THR A 31 8.43 25.98 -1.63
N THR A 32 9.11 25.46 -0.59
CA THR A 32 8.93 24.06 -0.18
C THR A 32 7.50 23.79 0.26
N SER A 33 6.88 24.69 1.04
CA SER A 33 5.47 24.54 1.44
C SER A 33 4.53 24.55 0.24
N ALA A 34 4.76 25.42 -0.75
CA ALA A 34 3.94 25.47 -1.97
C ALA A 34 4.10 24.21 -2.83
N VAL A 35 5.31 23.66 -2.92
CA VAL A 35 5.57 22.39 -3.62
C VAL A 35 4.88 21.23 -2.91
N LEU A 36 5.00 21.15 -1.57
CA LEU A 36 4.34 20.12 -0.76
C LEU A 36 2.81 20.19 -0.83
N LEU A 37 2.23 21.40 -0.82
CA LEU A 37 0.79 21.62 -0.99
C LEU A 37 0.32 21.29 -2.41
N ASN A 38 1.11 21.61 -3.44
CA ASN A 38 0.82 21.20 -4.82
C ASN A 38 0.99 19.69 -5.05
N GLN A 39 1.79 19.02 -4.22
CA GLN A 39 1.95 17.56 -4.20
C GLN A 39 0.84 16.84 -3.38
N GLY A 40 -0.18 17.57 -2.92
CA GLY A 40 -1.40 16.98 -2.38
C GLY A 40 -1.42 16.73 -0.87
N LEU A 41 -0.41 17.21 -0.13
CA LEU A 41 -0.45 17.16 1.33
C LEU A 41 -1.59 18.04 1.87
N GLY A 42 -2.65 17.41 2.39
CA GLY A 42 -3.78 18.07 3.05
C GLY A 42 -4.90 18.59 2.12
N THR A 43 -4.79 18.39 0.80
CA THR A 43 -5.89 18.69 -0.13
C THR A 43 -6.88 17.52 -0.17
N PRO A 44 -8.20 17.77 -0.27
CA PRO A 44 -9.18 16.69 -0.43
C PRO A 44 -8.82 15.84 -1.66
N LEU A 45 -9.00 14.52 -1.55
CA LEU A 45 -8.75 13.56 -2.64
C LEU A 45 -9.24 14.13 -3.98
N PRO A 46 -8.39 14.18 -5.02
CA PRO A 46 -8.80 14.69 -6.32
C PRO A 46 -10.02 13.90 -6.79
N LYS A 47 -11.05 14.60 -7.28
CA LYS A 47 -12.20 13.94 -7.88
C LYS A 47 -11.74 13.25 -9.16
N PRO A 48 -12.07 11.97 -9.38
CA PRO A 48 -11.62 11.27 -10.56
C PRO A 48 -12.23 11.90 -11.82
N THR A 49 -11.43 12.00 -12.87
CA THR A 49 -11.85 12.39 -14.22
C THR A 49 -12.16 11.17 -15.07
N VAL A 50 -12.72 11.38 -16.27
CA VAL A 50 -12.98 10.31 -17.24
C VAL A 50 -11.67 9.56 -17.54
N GLY A 51 -11.71 8.22 -17.47
CA GLY A 51 -10.55 7.35 -17.70
C GLY A 51 -9.73 7.00 -16.43
N GLN A 52 -9.87 7.75 -15.34
CA GLN A 52 -9.16 7.44 -14.08
C GLN A 52 -9.85 6.36 -13.25
N VAL A 53 -11.17 6.25 -13.41
CA VAL A 53 -12.04 5.23 -12.83
C VAL A 53 -13.04 4.80 -13.89
N THR A 54 -13.57 3.58 -13.74
CA THR A 54 -14.70 3.09 -14.54
C THR A 54 -15.97 3.91 -14.25
N GLU A 55 -17.01 3.74 -15.06
CA GLU A 55 -18.32 4.39 -14.85
C GLU A 55 -18.95 4.10 -13.48
N LEU A 56 -18.58 2.96 -12.87
CA LEU A 56 -19.05 2.53 -11.55
C LEU A 56 -18.10 2.95 -10.41
N ASN A 57 -17.12 3.82 -10.71
CA ASN A 57 -16.13 4.33 -9.75
C ASN A 57 -15.19 3.23 -9.19
N TRP A 58 -14.93 2.19 -9.98
CA TRP A 58 -13.85 1.20 -9.75
C TRP A 58 -12.56 1.67 -10.41
N SER A 59 -11.41 1.19 -9.93
CA SER A 59 -10.11 1.57 -10.48
C SER A 59 -9.97 1.19 -11.96
N SER A 60 -9.42 2.11 -12.75
CA SER A 60 -8.90 1.84 -14.09
C SER A 60 -7.39 1.63 -14.00
N PHE A 61 -6.86 0.71 -14.80
CA PHE A 61 -5.43 0.42 -14.92
C PHE A 61 -4.83 1.00 -16.21
N SER A 62 -5.50 1.98 -16.81
CA SER A 62 -4.93 2.86 -17.83
C SER A 62 -3.78 3.70 -17.26
N ALA A 63 -3.00 4.38 -18.11
CA ALA A 63 -1.92 5.24 -17.65
C ALA A 63 -2.44 6.37 -16.72
N GLU A 64 -3.56 6.99 -17.08
CA GLU A 64 -4.22 8.02 -16.27
C GLU A 64 -4.83 7.44 -14.97
N GLY A 65 -5.35 6.21 -15.04
CA GLY A 65 -5.86 5.48 -13.88
C GLY A 65 -4.77 5.12 -12.87
N ILE A 66 -3.62 4.65 -13.34
CA ILE A 66 -2.46 4.36 -12.48
C ILE A 66 -1.94 5.64 -11.81
N ASP A 67 -1.79 6.74 -12.54
CA ASP A 67 -1.41 8.05 -11.96
C ASP A 67 -2.42 8.52 -10.89
N TYR A 68 -3.73 8.27 -11.11
CA TYR A 68 -4.75 8.55 -10.10
C TYR A 68 -4.64 7.62 -8.88
N ILE A 69 -4.36 6.34 -9.08
CA ILE A 69 -4.14 5.36 -8.00
C ILE A 69 -2.92 5.75 -7.17
N GLU A 70 -1.83 6.18 -7.80
CA GLU A 70 -0.64 6.67 -7.10
C GLU A 70 -0.94 7.88 -6.22
N LYS A 71 -1.77 8.83 -6.69
CA LYS A 71 -2.16 10.02 -5.92
C LYS A 71 -3.18 9.70 -4.82
N SER A 72 -4.17 8.86 -5.12
CA SER A 72 -5.29 8.56 -4.22
C SER A 72 -4.98 7.44 -3.23
N ARG A 73 -3.98 6.61 -3.54
CA ARG A 73 -3.59 5.39 -2.80
C ARG A 73 -4.73 4.38 -2.65
N ARG A 74 -5.72 4.39 -3.55
CA ARG A 74 -6.89 3.51 -3.47
C ARG A 74 -7.00 2.66 -4.73
N VAL A 75 -6.98 1.35 -4.54
CA VAL A 75 -7.26 0.38 -5.60
C VAL A 75 -8.57 -0.30 -5.27
N ARG A 76 -9.54 -0.21 -6.19
CA ARG A 76 -10.89 -0.73 -5.99
C ARG A 76 -11.23 -1.68 -7.13
N ILE A 77 -11.49 -2.95 -6.81
CA ILE A 77 -11.77 -3.99 -7.80
C ILE A 77 -13.11 -4.67 -7.46
N ASP A 78 -13.93 -4.89 -8.48
CA ASP A 78 -15.25 -5.52 -8.38
C ASP A 78 -15.21 -6.95 -8.92
N PHE A 79 -15.27 -7.91 -8.00
CA PHE A 79 -15.43 -9.35 -8.25
C PHE A 79 -16.88 -9.82 -8.09
N ALA A 80 -17.85 -8.94 -7.77
CA ALA A 80 -19.23 -9.34 -7.51
C ALA A 80 -19.99 -9.89 -8.73
N ARG A 81 -19.47 -9.69 -9.94
CA ARG A 81 -20.06 -10.17 -11.20
C ARG A 81 -19.00 -10.85 -12.06
N PRO A 82 -18.56 -12.07 -11.72
CA PRO A 82 -17.65 -12.82 -12.57
C PRO A 82 -18.38 -13.32 -13.84
N PRO A 83 -17.66 -13.51 -14.96
CA PRO A 83 -16.23 -13.27 -15.14
C PRO A 83 -15.90 -11.78 -15.26
N VAL A 84 -14.78 -11.35 -14.66
CA VAL A 84 -14.32 -9.97 -14.71
C VAL A 84 -13.46 -9.77 -15.95
N GLN A 85 -13.93 -8.95 -16.89
CA GLN A 85 -13.20 -8.65 -18.12
C GLN A 85 -12.03 -7.71 -17.83
N ALA A 86 -10.82 -8.08 -18.24
CA ALA A 86 -9.62 -7.26 -18.07
C ALA A 86 -9.78 -5.89 -18.76
N ALA A 87 -10.36 -5.87 -19.96
CA ALA A 87 -10.63 -4.64 -20.71
C ALA A 87 -11.64 -3.70 -20.02
N ALA A 88 -12.50 -4.20 -19.12
CA ALA A 88 -13.46 -3.35 -18.40
C ALA A 88 -12.81 -2.46 -17.33
N ILE A 89 -11.58 -2.78 -16.93
CA ILE A 89 -10.75 -2.01 -16.01
C ILE A 89 -9.43 -1.59 -16.66
N ASP A 90 -9.35 -1.57 -18.00
CA ASP A 90 -8.18 -1.15 -18.77
C ASP A 90 -6.90 -1.96 -18.51
N LEU A 91 -7.04 -3.23 -18.11
CA LEU A 91 -5.91 -4.17 -18.06
C LEU A 91 -5.64 -4.81 -19.42
N ILE A 92 -4.37 -5.19 -19.63
CA ILE A 92 -3.98 -6.06 -20.75
C ILE A 92 -4.70 -7.40 -20.67
N GLY A 93 -4.97 -8.04 -21.81
CA GLY A 93 -5.74 -9.29 -21.85
C GLY A 93 -4.98 -10.50 -21.30
N ASP A 94 -3.66 -10.50 -21.40
CA ASP A 94 -2.76 -11.53 -20.87
C ASP A 94 -1.54 -10.86 -20.25
N GLY A 95 -1.30 -11.13 -18.96
CA GLY A 95 -0.12 -10.67 -18.25
C GLY A 95 -0.43 -10.20 -16.83
N ALA A 96 0.46 -9.37 -16.29
CA ALA A 96 0.36 -8.86 -14.93
C ALA A 96 0.64 -7.36 -14.91
N THR A 97 -0.12 -6.64 -14.09
CA THR A 97 0.09 -5.21 -13.82
C THR A 97 0.34 -5.04 -12.33
N THR A 98 1.52 -4.53 -11.98
CA THR A 98 1.96 -4.30 -10.60
C THR A 98 1.86 -2.82 -10.25
N ILE A 99 1.37 -2.52 -9.05
CA ILE A 99 1.26 -1.19 -8.46
C ILE A 99 2.02 -1.20 -7.14
N GLY A 100 2.87 -0.20 -6.95
CA GLY A 100 3.78 -0.11 -5.81
C GLY A 100 5.09 -0.90 -6.02
N PRO A 101 5.96 -0.94 -5.00
CA PRO A 101 5.93 -0.08 -3.81
C PRO A 101 6.11 1.39 -4.19
N SER A 102 5.48 2.29 -3.43
CA SER A 102 5.57 3.72 -3.70
C SER A 102 6.62 4.40 -2.82
N PHE A 103 7.79 4.63 -3.40
CA PHE A 103 8.87 5.35 -2.73
C PHE A 103 8.74 6.85 -3.02
N HIS A 104 7.96 7.56 -2.21
CA HIS A 104 7.98 9.03 -2.20
C HIS A 104 8.56 9.53 -0.87
N ASP A 105 9.74 10.16 -0.96
CA ASP A 105 10.36 11.08 0.00
C ASP A 105 9.98 10.89 1.48
N ASP A 106 10.38 9.74 2.06
CA ASP A 106 10.45 9.48 3.51
C ASP A 106 9.16 8.99 4.21
N THR A 107 8.08 8.68 3.46
CA THR A 107 6.99 7.83 3.98
C THR A 107 6.70 6.65 3.05
N ASP A 108 6.82 5.42 3.57
CA ASP A 108 6.19 4.24 2.97
C ASP A 108 4.69 4.55 2.87
N ASN A 109 4.22 4.83 1.66
CA ASN A 109 2.83 5.17 1.43
C ASN A 109 2.12 3.92 0.93
N ASP A 110 1.44 3.25 1.85
CA ASP A 110 0.63 2.09 1.55
C ASP A 110 -0.57 2.42 0.67
N TYR A 111 -1.02 1.42 -0.08
CA TYR A 111 -2.26 1.41 -0.82
C TYR A 111 -3.38 0.77 0.01
N TYR A 112 -4.58 1.30 -0.13
CA TYR A 112 -5.81 0.67 0.34
C TYR A 112 -6.41 -0.12 -0.82
N LEU A 113 -6.27 -1.45 -0.76
CA LEU A 113 -6.89 -2.39 -1.69
C LEU A 113 -8.29 -2.74 -1.19
N ILE A 114 -9.30 -2.41 -1.99
CA ILE A 114 -10.71 -2.67 -1.72
C ILE A 114 -11.22 -3.66 -2.76
N ILE A 115 -11.65 -4.84 -2.31
CA ILE A 115 -12.18 -5.88 -3.18
C ILE A 115 -13.64 -6.13 -2.79
N ASN A 116 -14.54 -6.07 -3.76
CA ASN A 116 -15.95 -6.39 -3.58
C ASN A 116 -16.29 -7.68 -4.32
N GLY A 117 -16.67 -8.75 -3.63
CA GLY A 117 -17.15 -10.01 -4.22
C GLY A 117 -18.65 -10.23 -4.18
N GLY A 118 -19.43 -9.36 -3.53
CA GLY A 118 -20.88 -9.55 -3.41
C GLY A 118 -21.29 -10.77 -2.58
N GLY A 119 -20.41 -11.27 -1.71
CA GLY A 119 -20.70 -12.37 -0.76
C GLY A 119 -21.42 -11.92 0.51
N GLU A 120 -21.16 -12.60 1.63
CA GLU A 120 -21.82 -12.35 2.92
C GLU A 120 -21.47 -10.95 3.49
N GLY A 121 -22.38 -10.38 4.29
CA GLY A 121 -22.18 -9.08 4.93
C GLY A 121 -22.12 -7.91 3.93
N HIS A 122 -21.09 -7.08 4.02
CA HIS A 122 -20.83 -6.03 3.02
C HIS A 122 -20.26 -6.59 1.71
N GLY A 123 -19.98 -7.89 1.64
CA GLY A 123 -19.54 -8.58 0.43
C GLY A 123 -18.18 -8.14 -0.08
N GLY A 124 -17.34 -7.52 0.75
CA GLY A 124 -16.02 -7.04 0.34
C GLY A 124 -15.10 -6.78 1.53
N THR A 125 -13.84 -6.49 1.24
CA THR A 125 -12.79 -6.21 2.22
C THR A 125 -11.90 -5.06 1.78
N TRP A 126 -11.04 -4.65 2.71
CA TRP A 126 -10.17 -3.50 2.70
C TRP A 126 -8.85 -3.90 3.35
N LEU A 127 -7.79 -3.94 2.55
CA LEU A 127 -6.46 -4.36 2.93
C LEU A 127 -5.48 -3.20 2.75
N THR A 128 -4.60 -2.99 3.72
CA THR A 128 -3.48 -2.06 3.61
C THR A 128 -2.27 -2.81 3.07
N VAL A 129 -1.80 -2.43 1.88
CA VAL A 129 -0.82 -3.18 1.10
C VAL A 129 0.29 -2.27 0.59
N SER A 130 1.52 -2.76 0.55
CA SER A 130 2.67 -2.03 0.04
C SER A 130 2.79 -2.15 -1.48
N GLU A 131 2.46 -3.33 -2.00
CA GLU A 131 2.48 -3.66 -3.42
C GLU A 131 1.27 -4.57 -3.75
N LEU A 132 0.71 -4.44 -4.95
CA LEU A 132 -0.25 -5.39 -5.47
C LEU A 132 -0.04 -5.65 -6.96
N THR A 133 -0.29 -6.87 -7.38
CA THR A 133 -0.20 -7.32 -8.77
C THR A 133 -1.52 -7.92 -9.20
N VAL A 134 -2.14 -7.36 -10.23
CA VAL A 134 -3.35 -7.90 -10.85
C VAL A 134 -2.97 -8.68 -12.09
N THR A 135 -3.39 -9.94 -12.16
CA THR A 135 -3.10 -10.86 -13.27
C THR A 135 -4.33 -11.07 -14.12
N SER A 136 -4.14 -11.08 -15.43
CA SER A 136 -5.14 -11.40 -16.43
C SER A 136 -4.67 -12.50 -17.36
N LYS A 137 -5.63 -13.29 -17.85
CA LYS A 137 -5.42 -14.36 -18.82
C LYS A 137 -6.64 -14.52 -19.72
N ASN A 138 -6.43 -14.67 -21.02
CA ASN A 138 -7.48 -14.78 -22.04
C ASN A 138 -8.52 -13.65 -21.97
N GLY A 139 -8.10 -12.43 -21.64
CA GLY A 139 -8.98 -11.27 -21.51
C GLY A 139 -9.74 -11.18 -20.18
N LEU A 140 -9.51 -12.08 -19.24
CA LEU A 140 -10.19 -12.12 -17.94
C LEU A 140 -9.20 -11.85 -16.80
N VAL A 141 -9.65 -11.15 -15.75
CA VAL A 141 -8.90 -11.06 -14.50
C VAL A 141 -8.93 -12.42 -13.81
N THR A 142 -7.76 -12.96 -13.46
CA THR A 142 -7.64 -14.28 -12.82
C THR A 142 -7.17 -14.22 -11.38
N GLY A 143 -6.55 -13.11 -10.95
CA GLY A 143 -6.10 -12.99 -9.58
C GLY A 143 -5.47 -11.66 -9.23
N ILE A 144 -5.36 -11.43 -7.93
CA ILE A 144 -4.64 -10.33 -7.30
C ILE A 144 -3.70 -10.97 -6.28
N ALA A 145 -2.41 -10.67 -6.38
CA ALA A 145 -1.44 -10.91 -5.32
C ALA A 145 -1.13 -9.58 -4.64
N ALA A 146 -1.24 -9.49 -3.33
CA ALA A 146 -1.14 -8.23 -2.59
C ALA A 146 -0.27 -8.40 -1.34
N LEU A 147 0.87 -7.71 -1.34
CA LEU A 147 1.80 -7.73 -0.21
C LEU A 147 1.31 -6.77 0.87
N ALA A 148 1.05 -7.28 2.07
CA ALA A 148 0.68 -6.48 3.23
C ALA A 148 1.74 -5.41 3.51
N SER A 149 1.33 -4.32 4.15
CA SER A 149 2.26 -3.30 4.61
C SER A 149 3.16 -3.81 5.73
N GLY A 150 4.47 -3.63 5.57
CA GLY A 150 5.49 -3.90 6.57
C GLY A 150 5.78 -5.38 6.82
N ALA A 151 6.94 -5.62 7.43
CA ALA A 151 7.27 -6.92 8.01
C ALA A 151 6.78 -7.00 9.46
N LEU A 152 6.21 -8.14 9.84
CA LEU A 152 5.64 -8.38 11.15
C LEU A 152 6.40 -9.48 11.88
N PRO A 153 6.62 -9.38 13.20
CA PRO A 153 7.02 -10.54 13.98
C PRO A 153 6.02 -11.68 13.80
N PHE A 154 6.50 -12.93 13.79
CA PHE A 154 5.68 -14.13 13.58
C PHE A 154 4.36 -14.14 14.38
N ARG A 155 4.39 -13.73 15.66
CA ARG A 155 3.20 -13.70 16.51
C ARG A 155 2.17 -12.68 16.05
N ASP A 156 2.62 -11.55 15.53
CA ASP A 156 1.75 -10.49 15.02
C ASP A 156 1.19 -10.88 13.64
N ALA A 157 2.00 -11.49 12.77
CA ALA A 157 1.53 -12.06 11.50
C ALA A 157 0.45 -13.14 11.72
N LEU A 158 0.68 -14.05 12.67
CA LEU A 158 -0.29 -15.08 13.02
C LEU A 158 -1.59 -14.49 13.60
N ALA A 159 -1.48 -13.52 14.51
CA ALA A 159 -2.64 -12.84 15.07
C ALA A 159 -3.44 -12.08 14.02
N LEU A 160 -2.77 -11.42 13.07
CA LEU A 160 -3.39 -10.75 11.93
C LEU A 160 -4.22 -11.73 11.09
N LEU A 161 -3.63 -12.86 10.68
CA LEU A 161 -4.32 -13.86 9.86
C LEU A 161 -5.46 -14.56 10.61
N GLN A 162 -5.29 -14.82 11.91
CA GLN A 162 -6.37 -15.32 12.76
C GLN A 162 -7.52 -14.30 12.87
N GLY A 163 -7.21 -13.01 13.00
CA GLY A 163 -8.20 -11.94 13.04
C GLY A 163 -9.07 -11.86 11.79
N HIS A 164 -8.50 -12.19 10.62
CA HIS A 164 -9.24 -12.23 9.35
C HIS A 164 -9.95 -13.56 9.07
N SER A 165 -9.72 -14.61 9.86
CA SER A 165 -10.26 -15.94 9.57
C SER A 165 -11.79 -15.97 9.56
N GLU A 166 -12.44 -15.24 10.47
CA GLU A 166 -13.90 -15.09 10.48
C GLU A 166 -14.40 -14.19 9.34
N GLU A 167 -13.67 -13.16 8.92
CA GLU A 167 -14.10 -12.33 7.79
C GLU A 167 -14.07 -13.11 6.47
N PHE A 168 -12.99 -13.86 6.25
CA PHE A 168 -12.72 -14.53 4.98
C PHE A 168 -13.26 -15.95 4.89
N GLY A 169 -13.66 -16.56 6.00
CA GLY A 169 -14.14 -17.93 6.02
C GLY A 169 -13.02 -18.96 6.02
N TRP A 170 -11.85 -18.61 6.56
CA TRP A 170 -10.75 -19.55 6.71
C TRP A 170 -11.03 -20.55 7.82
N ALA A 171 -10.67 -21.81 7.57
CA ALA A 171 -10.62 -22.80 8.64
C ALA A 171 -9.51 -22.45 9.63
N PRO A 172 -9.70 -22.68 10.94
CA PRO A 172 -8.63 -22.52 11.92
C PRO A 172 -7.43 -23.41 11.54
N PRO A 173 -6.19 -22.88 11.59
CA PRO A 173 -5.00 -23.68 11.31
C PRO A 173 -4.76 -24.69 12.44
N ASP A 174 -4.00 -25.75 12.15
CA ASP A 174 -3.45 -26.61 13.20
C ASP A 174 -2.29 -25.88 13.89
N MET A 175 -2.61 -25.24 15.02
CA MET A 175 -1.65 -24.47 15.80
C MET A 175 -0.51 -25.33 16.34
N THR A 176 -0.75 -26.61 16.61
CA THR A 176 0.30 -27.50 17.16
C THR A 176 1.32 -27.81 16.09
N ALA A 177 0.86 -28.17 14.89
CA ALA A 177 1.73 -28.40 13.74
C ALA A 177 2.50 -27.13 13.34
N LEU A 178 1.82 -25.99 13.30
CA LEU A 178 2.44 -24.70 12.96
C LEU A 178 3.58 -24.33 13.92
N PHE A 179 3.36 -24.42 15.24
CA PHE A 179 4.43 -24.09 16.19
C PHE A 179 5.59 -25.09 16.14
N ALA A 180 5.32 -26.38 15.88
CA ALA A 180 6.38 -27.36 15.69
C ALA A 180 7.25 -27.03 14.47
N GLU A 181 6.64 -26.65 13.35
CA GLU A 181 7.35 -26.23 12.14
C GLU A 181 8.22 -24.99 12.38
N VAL A 182 7.66 -23.97 13.04
CA VAL A 182 8.39 -22.74 13.39
C VAL A 182 9.58 -23.04 14.30
N GLU A 183 9.41 -23.89 15.31
CA GLU A 183 10.49 -24.31 16.21
C GLU A 183 11.61 -25.05 15.47
N ASP A 184 11.25 -25.95 14.56
CA ASP A 184 12.22 -26.71 13.76
C ASP A 184 12.97 -25.80 12.78
N ALA A 185 12.28 -24.89 12.10
CA ALA A 185 12.89 -23.90 11.21
C ALA A 185 13.82 -22.94 11.96
N THR A 186 13.40 -22.46 13.14
CA THR A 186 14.22 -21.60 13.99
C THR A 186 15.49 -22.33 14.45
N ARG A 187 15.38 -23.61 14.82
CA ARG A 187 16.55 -24.44 15.21
C ARG A 187 17.50 -24.69 14.05
N ALA A 188 16.96 -24.86 12.84
CA ALA A 188 17.72 -25.08 11.61
C ALA A 188 18.29 -23.78 11.01
N GLY A 189 17.82 -22.61 11.45
CA GLY A 189 18.18 -21.32 10.86
C GLY A 189 17.66 -21.13 9.44
N THR A 190 16.51 -21.73 9.12
CA THR A 190 15.88 -21.68 7.80
C THR A 190 14.63 -20.81 7.80
N SER A 191 14.22 -20.31 6.63
CA SER A 191 12.90 -19.70 6.45
C SER A 191 11.79 -20.74 6.57
N TYR A 192 10.57 -20.28 6.82
CA TYR A 192 9.36 -21.08 6.87
C TYR A 192 8.17 -20.26 6.38
N GLU A 193 7.09 -20.92 5.98
CA GLU A 193 5.88 -20.27 5.52
C GLU A 193 4.64 -20.92 6.12
N PHE A 194 3.55 -20.16 6.26
CA PHE A 194 2.26 -20.73 6.62
C PHE A 194 1.13 -20.00 5.91
N THR A 195 0.11 -20.75 5.53
CA THR A 195 -1.00 -20.25 4.72
C THR A 195 -2.34 -20.43 5.43
N PHE A 196 -3.19 -19.41 5.33
CA PHE A 196 -4.60 -19.47 5.68
C PHE A 196 -5.46 -19.46 4.41
N GLY A 197 -6.51 -20.27 4.38
CA GLY A 197 -7.44 -20.37 3.25
C GLY A 197 -7.13 -21.52 2.27
N PRO A 198 -7.77 -21.51 1.09
CA PRO A 198 -8.70 -20.49 0.63
C PRO A 198 -9.98 -20.44 1.46
N GLY A 199 -10.56 -19.24 1.58
CA GLY A 199 -11.91 -19.01 2.06
C GLY A 199 -12.67 -18.18 1.03
N ASP A 200 -13.99 -18.26 1.03
CA ASP A 200 -14.81 -17.69 -0.04
C ASP A 200 -15.98 -16.84 0.48
N ARG A 201 -16.03 -16.55 1.78
CA ARG A 201 -17.15 -15.87 2.45
C ARG A 201 -17.52 -14.53 1.81
N LEU A 202 -16.54 -13.82 1.25
CA LEU A 202 -16.72 -12.52 0.60
C LEU A 202 -17.21 -12.60 -0.85
N GLY A 203 -17.42 -13.79 -1.41
CA GLY A 203 -17.87 -13.98 -2.80
C GLY A 203 -16.73 -14.10 -3.83
N PHE A 204 -15.48 -14.14 -3.37
CA PHE A 204 -14.27 -14.44 -4.14
C PHE A 204 -13.36 -15.33 -3.29
N ASP A 205 -12.49 -16.10 -3.94
CA ASP A 205 -11.52 -16.93 -3.23
C ASP A 205 -10.41 -16.04 -2.68
N ILE A 206 -10.10 -16.16 -1.40
CA ILE A 206 -9.00 -15.44 -0.76
C ILE A 206 -8.19 -16.37 0.13
N SER A 207 -6.87 -16.31 0.01
CA SER A 207 -5.90 -16.93 0.92
C SER A 207 -4.86 -15.90 1.34
N ALA A 208 -4.12 -16.20 2.40
CA ALA A 208 -2.95 -15.42 2.76
C ALA A 208 -1.80 -16.32 3.18
N THR A 209 -0.61 -16.03 2.67
CA THR A 209 0.64 -16.74 3.00
C THR A 209 1.56 -15.79 3.73
N ALA A 210 2.00 -16.19 4.92
CA ALA A 210 3.04 -15.52 5.67
C ALA A 210 4.38 -16.22 5.41
N SER A 211 5.33 -15.52 4.81
CA SER A 211 6.69 -16.00 4.57
C SER A 211 7.64 -15.37 5.58
N CYS A 212 8.27 -16.20 6.41
CA CYS A 212 9.08 -15.77 7.53
C CYS A 212 10.55 -16.13 7.35
N GLU A 213 11.41 -15.15 7.62
CA GLU A 213 12.86 -15.36 7.69
C GLU A 213 13.25 -16.06 8.99
N SER A 214 14.48 -16.58 9.05
CA SER A 214 15.04 -17.21 10.26
C SER A 214 15.14 -16.26 11.47
N THR A 215 15.01 -14.95 11.25
CA THR A 215 14.96 -13.90 12.29
C THR A 215 13.59 -13.78 12.97
N GLY A 216 12.56 -14.45 12.43
CA GLY A 216 11.19 -14.43 12.94
C GLY A 216 10.34 -13.26 12.43
N PHE A 217 10.85 -12.46 11.49
CA PHE A 217 10.07 -11.48 10.75
C PHE A 217 9.43 -12.10 9.52
N CYS A 218 8.17 -11.77 9.28
CA CYS A 218 7.35 -12.32 8.23
C CYS A 218 6.79 -11.21 7.34
N VAL A 219 6.70 -11.49 6.05
CA VAL A 219 5.88 -10.73 5.12
C VAL A 219 4.61 -11.52 4.82
N VAL A 220 3.48 -10.83 4.66
CA VAL A 220 2.18 -11.47 4.40
C VAL A 220 1.73 -11.10 3.00
N GLN A 221 1.46 -12.10 2.15
CA GLN A 221 0.83 -11.90 0.85
C GLN A 221 -0.61 -12.41 0.91
N TYR A 222 -1.55 -11.60 0.47
CA TYR A 222 -2.93 -11.99 0.19
C TYR A 222 -3.05 -12.36 -1.28
N ASP A 223 -3.68 -13.49 -1.56
CA ASP A 223 -4.01 -13.92 -2.92
C ASP A 223 -5.53 -13.98 -3.03
N ALA A 224 -6.10 -13.20 -3.95
CA ALA A 224 -7.54 -13.13 -4.18
C ALA A 224 -7.87 -13.43 -5.65
N ALA A 225 -8.89 -14.25 -5.90
CA ALA A 225 -9.32 -14.61 -7.25
C ALA A 225 -10.84 -14.53 -7.40
N PRO A 226 -11.37 -13.99 -8.51
CA PRO A 226 -12.81 -14.05 -8.78
C PRO A 226 -13.27 -15.51 -8.84
N ARG A 227 -14.48 -15.80 -8.34
CA ARG A 227 -15.08 -17.12 -8.55
C ARG A 227 -15.24 -17.38 -10.05
N VAL A 228 -14.81 -18.55 -10.50
CA VAL A 228 -15.10 -18.99 -11.87
C VAL A 228 -16.60 -19.31 -11.93
N GLY A 229 -17.32 -18.59 -12.80
CA GLY A 229 -18.74 -18.84 -13.06
C GLY A 229 -18.99 -20.13 -13.85
#